data_AF-A0A8T5PUJ2-F1
#
_entry.id   AF-A0A8T5PUJ2-F1
#
_cell.length_a   1.000
_cell.length_b   1.000
_cell.length_c   1.000
_cell.angle_alpha   90.00
_cell.angle_beta   90.00
_cell.angle_gamma   90.00
#
_symmetry.space_group_name_H-M   'P 1'
#
loop_
_entity.id
_entity.type
_entity.pdbx_description
1 polymer ?
#
loop_
_entity_poly.entity_id
_entity_poly.type
_entity_poly.pdbx_seq_one_letter_code
_entity_poly.pdbx_strand_id
1 'polypeptide(L)' 'MQEPKKERITISIDRELLEWLDKKVAKHIYANRSHGFEFLIAREIEEEEE' A
#
# COMPACT_ATOMS: atom_id res chain seq x y z
N MET A 1 -6.33 25.41 -10.36
CA MET A 1 -6.93 24.30 -9.59
C MET A 1 -5.76 23.49 -9.06
N GLN A 2 -5.61 23.30 -7.75
CA GLN A 2 -4.57 22.39 -7.24
C GLN A 2 -5.08 20.96 -7.43
N GLU A 3 -4.39 20.19 -8.27
CA GLU A 3 -4.65 18.75 -8.42
C GLU A 3 -4.45 18.07 -7.05
N PRO A 4 -5.33 17.13 -6.67
CA PRO A 4 -5.12 16.37 -5.45
C PRO A 4 -3.83 15.57 -5.58
N LYS A 5 -2.85 15.79 -4.70
CA LYS A 5 -1.56 15.07 -4.67
C LYS A 5 -1.69 13.54 -4.53
N LYS A 6 -2.88 13.02 -4.23
CA LYS A 6 -3.17 11.60 -4.08
C LYS A 6 -4.52 11.28 -4.70
N GLU A 7 -4.55 10.31 -5.60
CA GLU A 7 -5.78 9.74 -6.13
C GLU A 7 -6.31 8.62 -5.22
N ARG A 8 -7.63 8.55 -5.07
CA ARG A 8 -8.29 7.46 -4.34
C ARG A 8 -8.74 6.41 -5.33
N ILE A 9 -8.22 5.20 -5.13
CA ILE A 9 -8.61 4.02 -5.90
C ILE A 9 -9.41 3.06 -5.03
N THR A 10 -10.33 2.33 -5.64
CA THR A 10 -11.01 1.17 -5.04
C THR A 10 -10.50 -0.07 -5.74
N ILE A 11 -9.99 -1.03 -4.96
CA ILE A 11 -9.42 -2.27 -5.50
C ILE A 11 -10.10 -3.48 -4.86
N SER A 12 -10.21 -4.55 -5.64
CA SER A 12 -10.60 -5.88 -5.16
C SER A 12 -9.33 -6.71 -5.05
N ILE A 13 -9.07 -7.25 -3.87
CA ILE A 13 -7.91 -8.10 -3.59
C ILE A 13 -8.34 -9.33 -2.79
N ASP A 14 -7.52 -10.36 -2.83
CA ASP A 14 -7.74 -11.55 -2.01
C ASP A 14 -7.76 -11.20 -0.52
N ARG A 15 -8.65 -11.89 0.20
CA ARG A 15 -8.85 -11.67 1.62
C ARG A 15 -7.57 -11.98 2.41
N GLU A 16 -6.85 -13.02 2.01
CA GLU A 16 -5.58 -13.40 2.65
C GLU A 16 -4.52 -12.31 2.51
N LEU A 17 -4.46 -11.64 1.35
CA LEU A 17 -3.57 -10.51 1.10
C LEU A 17 -3.95 -9.32 2.00
N LEU A 18 -5.25 -9.03 2.10
CA LEU A 18 -5.75 -7.96 2.97
C LEU A 18 -5.42 -8.23 4.44
N GLU A 19 -5.61 -9.47 4.90
CA GLU A 19 -5.29 -9.86 6.27
C GLU A 19 -3.79 -9.80 6.55
N TRP A 20 -2.95 -10.16 5.58
CA TRP A 20 -1.50 -10.00 5.70
C TRP A 20 -1.11 -8.53 5.85
N LEU A 21 -1.71 -7.64 5.05
CA LEU A 21 -1.48 -6.20 5.13
C LEU A 21 -1.92 -5.64 6.48
N ASP A 22 -3.10 -6.05 6.97
CA ASP A 22 -3.63 -5.63 8.26
C ASP A 22 -2.73 -6.07 9.43
N LYS A 23 -2.15 -7.28 9.37
CA LYS A 23 -1.18 -7.74 10.37
C LYS A 23 0.07 -6.85 10.40
N LYS A 24 0.51 -6.32 9.24
CA LYS A 24 1.66 -5.42 9.17
C LYS A 24 1.35 -4.03 9.72
N VAL A 25 0.13 -3.52 9.47
CA VAL A 25 -0.37 -2.28 10.08
C VAL A 25 -0.47 -2.44 11.60
N ALA A 26 -1.04 -3.55 12.08
CA ALA A 26 -1.16 -3.85 13.51
C ALA A 26 0.21 -3.97 14.22
N LYS A 27 1.24 -4.42 13.49
CA LYS A 27 2.63 -4.47 13.97
C LYS A 27 3.36 -3.12 13.89
N HIS A 28 2.68 -2.03 13.58
CA HIS A 28 3.25 -0.69 13.39
C HIS A 28 4.35 -0.63 12.31
N ILE A 29 4.39 -1.58 11.37
CA ILE A 29 5.28 -1.51 10.20
C ILE A 29 4.74 -0.48 9.21
N TYR A 30 3.42 -0.40 9.07
CA TYR A 30 2.74 0.58 8.24
C TYR A 30 1.81 1.45 9.07
N ALA A 31 1.73 2.75 8.76
CA ALA A 31 0.84 3.68 9.44
C ALA A 31 -0.65 3.37 9.18
N ASN A 32 -0.99 2.87 8.00
CA ASN A 32 -2.33 2.45 7.58
C ASN A 32 -2.22 1.56 6.33
N ARG A 33 -3.36 1.01 5.86
CA ARG A 33 -3.40 0.18 4.63
C ARG A 33 -2.87 0.91 3.40
N SER A 34 -3.26 2.17 3.18
CA SER A 34 -2.81 2.95 2.02
C SER A 34 -1.30 3.19 2.04
N HIS A 35 -0.72 3.46 3.21
CA HIS A 35 0.73 3.57 3.37
C HIS A 35 1.42 2.24 3.11
N GLY A 36 0.84 1.12 3.57
CA GLY A 36 1.36 -0.20 3.27
C GLY A 36 1.34 -0.51 1.77
N PHE A 37 0.27 -0.15 1.08
CA PHE A 37 0.18 -0.27 -0.39
C PHE A 37 1.22 0.61 -1.10
N GLU A 38 1.31 1.89 -0.75
CA GLU A 38 2.26 2.84 -1.33
C GLU A 38 3.71 2.34 -1.15
N PHE A 39 4.05 1.85 0.04
CA PHE A 39 5.36 1.28 0.35
C PHE A 39 5.66 0.00 -0.43
N LEU A 40 4.72 -0.93 -0.52
CA LEU A 40 4.92 -2.20 -1.24
C LEU A 40 5.10 -1.96 -2.74
N ILE A 41 4.32 -1.05 -3.32
CA ILE A 41 4.45 -0.69 -4.73
C ILE A 41 5.79 0.01 -4.98
N ALA A 42 6.17 0.96 -4.12
CA ALA A 42 7.48 1.64 -4.24
C ALA A 42 8.64 0.63 -4.18
N ARG A 43 8.57 -0.33 -3.24
CA ARG A 43 9.59 -1.36 -3.10
C ARG A 43 9.68 -2.26 -4.33
N GLU A 44 8.56 -2.67 -4.91
CA GLU A 44 8.55 -3.49 -6.13
C GLU A 44 9.14 -2.72 -7.32
N ILE A 45 8.85 -1.41 -7.45
CA ILE A 45 9.44 -0.56 -8.48
C ILE A 45 10.97 -0.48 -8.31
N GLU A 46 11.44 -0.28 -7.08
CA GLU A 46 12.89 -0.28 -6.78
C GLU A 46 13.53 -1.64 -7.13
N GLU A 47 12.85 -2.76 -6.83
CA GLU A 47 13.32 -4.12 -7.18
C GLU A 47 13.31 -4.40 -8.70
N GLU A 48 12.45 -3.76 -9.50
CA GLU A 48 12.46 -3.86 -10.98
C GLU A 48 13.53 -2.99 -11.65
N GLU A 49 13.94 -1.89 -11.01
CA GLU A 49 14.96 -0.97 -11.54
C GLU A 49 16.41 -1.44 -11.26
N GLU A 50 16.62 -2.42 -10.38
CA GLU A 50 17.91 -3.10 -10.08
C GLU A 50 18.20 -4.30 -11.00
#